data_AF-A0A418DZ27-F1
#
_entry.id   AF-A0A418DZ27-F1
#
_cell.length_a   1.000
_cell.length_b   1.000
_cell.length_c   1.000
_cell.angle_alpha   90.00
_cell.angle_beta   90.00
_cell.angle_gamma   90.00
#
_symmetry.space_group_name_H-M   'P 1'
#
loop_
_entity.id
_entity.type
_entity.pdbx_description
1 polymer ?
#
loop_
_entity_poly.entity_id
_entity_poly.type
_entity_poly.pdbx_seq_one_letter_code
_entity_poly.pdbx_strand_id
1 'polypeptide(L)'
;ETHHFPQIETVLAKYGTHLMRNGKTLQAIELYRRANKSMDAAKLLGKLAKEVSKNPLRAKKLQRALRTSLKLASYDDIVDEREVYSLIAIAAYYTKHYEQCSRACNQLEMVLVDKDKAALDALTLQIFSTTRPFDPPTRPYECPSCKHPVKEWAAKCDGCGRGFQTCMMSGATILDHRTYMCKTCRHSCIEHEIRDVSNCPLCHAALK
;
A
#
# COMPACT_ATOMS: atom_id res chain seq x y z
N GLU A 1 -26.69 -20.68 -7.04
CA GLU A 1 -26.26 -22.07 -7.27
C GLU A 1 -24.74 -22.13 -7.33
N THR A 2 -24.09 -22.77 -6.36
CA THR A 2 -22.63 -22.98 -6.35
C THR A 2 -22.32 -24.30 -7.06
N HIS A 3 -22.15 -24.25 -8.38
CA HIS A 3 -21.68 -25.41 -9.12
C HIS A 3 -20.18 -25.62 -8.88
N HIS A 4 -19.85 -26.54 -7.97
CA HIS A 4 -18.47 -26.94 -7.70
C HIS A 4 -18.01 -27.94 -8.78
N PHE A 5 -17.43 -27.44 -9.87
CA PHE A 5 -16.88 -28.27 -10.95
C PHE A 5 -15.38 -28.54 -10.71
N PRO A 6 -14.98 -29.75 -10.30
CA PRO A 6 -13.58 -30.07 -9.92
C PRO A 6 -12.58 -29.88 -11.09
N GLN A 7 -13.08 -30.02 -12.32
CA GLN A 7 -12.29 -29.86 -13.54
C GLN A 7 -11.85 -28.40 -13.74
N ILE A 8 -12.68 -27.42 -13.35
CA ILE A 8 -12.36 -25.99 -13.44
C ILE A 8 -11.22 -25.64 -12.48
N GLU A 9 -11.24 -26.20 -11.26
CA GLU A 9 -10.17 -25.95 -10.29
C GLU A 9 -8.81 -26.47 -10.76
N THR A 10 -8.81 -27.64 -11.41
CA THR A 10 -7.59 -28.26 -11.92
C THR A 10 -7.01 -27.46 -13.09
N VAL A 11 -7.87 -26.95 -13.99
CA VAL A 11 -7.46 -26.09 -15.10
C VAL A 11 -6.94 -24.75 -14.58
N LEU A 12 -7.63 -24.13 -13.61
CA LEU A 12 -7.22 -22.90 -12.95
C LEU A 12 -5.83 -23.06 -12.30
N ALA A 13 -5.59 -24.16 -11.58
CA ALA A 13 -4.32 -24.44 -10.93
C ALA A 13 -3.18 -24.66 -11.95
N LYS A 14 -3.43 -25.39 -13.04
CA LYS A 14 -2.46 -25.59 -14.13
C LYS A 14 -2.09 -24.25 -14.80
N TYR A 15 -3.09 -23.44 -15.13
CA TYR A 15 -2.87 -22.14 -15.77
C TYR A 15 -2.18 -21.15 -14.84
N GLY A 16 -2.58 -21.08 -13.57
CA GLY A 16 -1.89 -20.30 -12.54
C GLY A 16 -0.43 -20.69 -12.39
N THR A 17 -0.13 -22.00 -12.36
CA THR A 17 1.25 -22.50 -12.31
C THR A 17 2.06 -22.11 -13.56
N HIS A 18 1.45 -22.19 -14.74
CA HIS A 18 2.07 -21.75 -15.98
C HIS A 18 2.39 -20.24 -15.98
N LEU A 19 1.45 -19.40 -15.52
CA LEU A 19 1.68 -17.95 -15.39
C LEU A 19 2.83 -17.64 -14.44
N MET A 20 2.91 -18.33 -13.30
CA MET A 20 4.01 -18.18 -12.35
C MET A 20 5.37 -18.58 -12.95
N ARG A 21 5.45 -19.72 -13.64
CA ARG A 21 6.68 -20.18 -14.30
C ARG A 21 7.20 -19.19 -15.35
N ASN A 22 6.30 -18.48 -16.01
CA ASN A 22 6.64 -17.49 -17.03
C ASN A 22 6.88 -16.08 -16.45
N GLY A 23 7.00 -15.93 -15.12
CA GLY A 23 7.22 -14.64 -14.46
C GLY A 23 6.02 -13.69 -14.47
N LYS A 24 4.83 -14.16 -14.89
CA LYS A 24 3.59 -13.38 -14.99
C LYS A 24 2.80 -13.43 -13.68
N THR A 25 3.47 -13.24 -12.54
CA THR A 25 2.89 -13.39 -11.19
C THR A 25 1.68 -12.47 -10.95
N LEU A 26 1.69 -11.25 -11.50
CA LEU A 26 0.54 -10.33 -11.40
C LEU A 26 -0.70 -10.86 -12.12
N GLN A 27 -0.53 -11.49 -13.28
CA GLN A 27 -1.64 -12.11 -14.00
C GLN A 27 -2.17 -13.33 -13.26
N ALA A 28 -1.29 -14.09 -12.60
CA ALA A 28 -1.71 -15.20 -11.75
C ALA A 28 -2.52 -14.72 -10.54
N ILE A 29 -2.10 -13.63 -9.88
CA ILE A 29 -2.85 -13.01 -8.77
C ILE A 29 -4.24 -12.58 -9.24
N GLU A 30 -4.33 -11.88 -10.39
CA GLU A 30 -5.62 -11.44 -10.94
C GLU A 30 -6.52 -12.62 -11.32
N LEU A 31 -5.94 -13.68 -11.88
CA LEU A 31 -6.66 -14.92 -12.17
C LEU A 31 -7.30 -15.51 -10.91
N TYR A 32 -6.52 -15.67 -9.83
CA TYR A 32 -7.05 -16.20 -8.56
C TYR A 32 -8.05 -15.26 -7.90
N ARG A 33 -7.86 -13.95 -7.99
CA ARG A 33 -8.81 -12.94 -7.51
C ARG A 33 -10.16 -13.06 -8.22
N ARG A 34 -10.15 -13.13 -9.56
CA ARG A 34 -11.37 -13.30 -10.38
C ARG A 34 -12.05 -14.64 -10.16
N ALA A 35 -11.30 -15.67 -9.81
CA ALA A 35 -11.83 -16.99 -9.44
C ALA A 35 -12.35 -17.06 -8.00
N ASN A 36 -12.43 -15.93 -7.29
CA ASN A 36 -12.81 -15.84 -5.87
C ASN A 36 -11.92 -16.68 -4.93
N LYS A 37 -10.69 -16.99 -5.35
CA LYS A 37 -9.66 -17.68 -4.56
C LYS A 37 -8.75 -16.66 -3.87
N SER A 38 -9.35 -15.79 -3.07
CA SER A 38 -8.69 -14.65 -2.42
C SER A 38 -7.47 -15.05 -1.60
N MET A 39 -7.51 -16.23 -0.96
CA MET A 39 -6.38 -16.75 -0.18
C MET A 39 -5.17 -17.12 -1.06
N ASP A 40 -5.39 -17.72 -2.22
CA ASP A 40 -4.30 -18.08 -3.13
C ASP A 40 -3.70 -16.82 -3.77
N ALA A 41 -4.56 -15.86 -4.15
CA ALA A 41 -4.12 -14.55 -4.60
C ALA A 41 -3.26 -13.83 -3.55
N ALA A 42 -3.69 -13.82 -2.28
CA ALA A 42 -2.96 -13.21 -1.18
C ALA A 42 -1.61 -13.90 -0.93
N LYS A 43 -1.54 -15.24 -0.97
CA LYS A 43 -0.27 -15.99 -0.86
C LYS A 43 0.71 -15.62 -1.96
N LEU A 44 0.23 -15.46 -3.21
CA LEU A 44 1.08 -15.07 -4.33
C LEU A 44 1.53 -13.61 -4.23
N LEU A 45 0.63 -12.71 -3.85
CA LEU A 45 0.97 -11.32 -3.57
C LEU A 45 2.05 -11.23 -2.50
N GLY A 46 1.95 -12.04 -1.46
CA GLY A 46 2.92 -12.08 -0.39
C GLY A 46 4.29 -12.63 -0.80
N LYS A 47 4.33 -13.68 -1.64
CA LYS A 47 5.58 -14.17 -2.25
C LYS A 47 6.22 -13.09 -3.11
N LEU A 48 5.43 -12.43 -3.95
CA LEU A 48 5.91 -11.34 -4.80
C LEU A 48 6.48 -10.20 -3.97
N ALA A 49 5.79 -9.77 -2.91
CA ALA A 49 6.26 -8.70 -2.06
C ALA A 49 7.55 -9.07 -1.31
N LYS A 50 7.71 -10.33 -0.88
CA LYS A 50 8.97 -10.84 -0.31
C LYS A 50 10.13 -10.87 -1.31
N GLU A 51 9.87 -11.14 -2.58
CA GLU A 51 10.89 -11.08 -3.64
C GLU A 51 11.26 -9.63 -3.97
N VAL A 52 10.26 -8.75 -4.04
CA VAL A 52 10.42 -7.32 -4.29
C VAL A 52 11.21 -6.65 -3.16
N SER A 53 11.00 -7.05 -1.91
CA SER A 53 11.72 -6.48 -0.76
C SER A 53 13.21 -6.83 -0.72
N LYS A 54 13.66 -7.90 -1.40
CA LYS A 54 15.09 -8.26 -1.50
C LYS A 54 15.89 -7.29 -2.38
N ASN A 55 15.25 -6.58 -3.30
CA ASN A 55 15.91 -5.64 -4.18
C ASN A 55 15.73 -4.20 -3.64
N PRO A 56 16.82 -3.47 -3.30
CA PRO A 56 16.72 -2.14 -2.69
C PRO A 56 15.90 -1.11 -3.48
N LEU A 57 16.02 -1.10 -4.82
CA LEU A 57 15.25 -0.19 -5.68
C LEU A 57 13.75 -0.50 -5.63
N ARG A 58 13.41 -1.78 -5.56
CA ARG A 58 12.03 -2.25 -5.47
C ARG A 58 11.46 -2.10 -4.05
N ALA A 59 12.29 -2.22 -3.02
CA ALA A 59 11.93 -1.91 -1.64
C ALA A 59 11.54 -0.42 -1.46
N LYS A 60 12.24 0.51 -2.14
CA LYS A 60 11.83 1.93 -2.20
C LYS A 60 10.41 2.09 -2.78
N LYS A 61 10.05 1.29 -3.78
CA LYS A 61 8.68 1.31 -4.35
C LYS A 61 7.62 0.81 -3.36
N LEU A 62 7.92 -0.20 -2.55
CA LEU A 62 7.02 -0.67 -1.49
C LEU A 62 6.78 0.38 -0.41
N GLN A 63 7.83 1.12 0.00
CA GLN A 63 7.67 2.23 0.93
C GLN A 63 6.79 3.35 0.37
N ARG A 64 6.97 3.70 -0.92
CA ARG A 64 6.09 4.66 -1.60
C ARG A 64 4.65 4.17 -1.66
N ALA A 65 4.45 2.87 -1.92
CA ALA A 65 3.13 2.26 -1.90
C ALA A 65 2.48 2.42 -0.52
N LEU A 66 3.16 2.05 0.57
CA LEU A 66 2.65 2.23 1.93
C LEU A 66 2.24 3.68 2.22
N ARG A 67 3.12 4.66 1.93
CA ARG A 67 2.82 6.09 2.17
C ARG A 67 1.59 6.54 1.41
N THR A 68 1.45 6.08 0.17
CA THR A 68 0.30 6.42 -0.68
C THR A 68 -0.97 5.80 -0.09
N SER A 69 -0.94 4.51 0.30
CA SER A 69 -2.07 3.83 0.93
C SER A 69 -2.51 4.49 2.22
N LEU A 70 -1.57 4.95 3.05
CA LEU A 70 -1.88 5.68 4.29
C LEU A 70 -2.57 7.01 4.03
N LYS A 71 -2.30 7.66 2.89
CA LYS A 71 -3.00 8.88 2.48
C LYS A 71 -4.37 8.59 1.88
N LEU A 72 -4.53 7.46 1.20
CA LEU A 72 -5.83 7.00 0.68
C LEU A 72 -6.85 6.78 1.81
N ALA A 73 -6.41 6.47 3.04
CA ALA A 73 -7.30 6.38 4.20
C ALA A 73 -8.00 7.68 4.58
N SER A 74 -7.61 8.82 4.00
CA SER A 74 -8.34 10.10 4.16
C SER A 74 -9.42 10.33 3.09
N TYR A 75 -9.63 9.38 2.18
CA TYR A 75 -10.60 9.43 1.07
C TYR A 75 -11.62 8.30 1.20
N ASP A 76 -12.17 8.15 2.40
CA ASP A 76 -13.19 7.13 2.76
C ASP A 76 -14.53 7.34 2.03
N ASP A 77 -14.76 8.55 1.51
CA ASP A 77 -15.91 8.92 0.69
C ASP A 77 -15.82 8.40 -0.76
N ILE A 78 -14.62 8.04 -1.22
CA ILE A 78 -14.36 7.61 -2.60
C ILE A 78 -13.92 6.15 -2.66
N VAL A 79 -13.13 5.68 -1.70
CA VAL A 79 -12.50 4.36 -1.72
C VAL A 79 -13.02 3.51 -0.57
N ASP A 80 -13.38 2.26 -0.88
CA ASP A 80 -13.88 1.30 0.10
C ASP A 80 -12.88 1.05 1.24
N GLU A 81 -13.37 1.14 2.48
CA GLU A 81 -12.57 1.05 3.68
C GLU A 81 -11.83 -0.30 3.79
N ARG A 82 -12.50 -1.40 3.42
CA ARG A 82 -11.89 -2.74 3.42
C ARG A 82 -10.75 -2.81 2.43
N GLU A 83 -10.88 -2.23 1.24
CA GLU A 83 -9.79 -2.21 0.25
C GLU A 83 -8.59 -1.39 0.72
N VAL A 84 -8.83 -0.18 1.26
CA VAL A 84 -7.76 0.71 1.73
C VAL A 84 -6.97 0.07 2.85
N TYR A 85 -7.63 -0.44 3.90
CA TYR A 85 -6.91 -1.03 5.03
C TYR A 85 -6.28 -2.39 4.68
N SER A 86 -6.85 -3.15 3.74
CA SER A 86 -6.17 -4.35 3.21
C SER A 86 -4.85 -3.98 2.54
N LEU A 87 -4.85 -2.91 1.73
CA LEU A 87 -3.64 -2.42 1.06
C LEU A 87 -2.61 -1.89 2.07
N ILE A 88 -3.05 -1.17 3.10
CA ILE A 88 -2.17 -0.68 4.18
C ILE A 88 -1.55 -1.87 4.92
N ALA A 89 -2.35 -2.84 5.37
CA ALA A 89 -1.86 -3.99 6.14
C ALA A 89 -0.77 -4.76 5.38
N ILE A 90 -1.01 -5.04 4.09
CA ILE A 90 -0.06 -5.76 3.24
C ILE A 90 1.22 -4.93 3.04
N ALA A 91 1.08 -3.66 2.63
CA ALA A 91 2.25 -2.80 2.38
C ALA A 91 3.08 -2.61 3.66
N ALA A 92 2.42 -2.40 4.79
CA ALA A 92 3.03 -2.20 6.10
C ALA A 92 3.78 -3.44 6.59
N TYR A 93 3.20 -4.63 6.42
CA TYR A 93 3.87 -5.89 6.75
C TYR A 93 5.18 -6.05 5.96
N TYR A 94 5.17 -5.82 4.65
CA TYR A 94 6.37 -6.00 3.82
C TYR A 94 7.43 -4.93 3.98
N THR A 95 7.05 -3.73 4.42
CA THR A 95 7.99 -2.66 4.76
C THR A 95 8.40 -2.67 6.24
N LYS A 96 7.94 -3.66 7.02
CA LYS A 96 8.18 -3.82 8.46
C LYS A 96 7.62 -2.70 9.35
N HIS A 97 6.62 -1.96 8.87
CA HIS A 97 5.89 -0.95 9.64
C HIS A 97 4.76 -1.63 10.43
N TYR A 98 5.12 -2.34 11.49
CA TYR A 98 4.19 -3.22 12.19
C TYR A 98 3.15 -2.48 13.04
N GLU A 99 3.40 -1.23 13.44
CA GLU A 99 2.38 -0.39 14.09
C GLU A 99 1.27 -0.07 13.09
N GLN A 100 1.62 0.39 11.88
CA GLN A 100 0.62 0.65 10.84
C GLN A 100 -0.10 -0.63 10.40
N CYS A 101 0.60 -1.76 10.35
CA CYS A 101 0.00 -3.06 10.06
C CYS A 101 -1.06 -3.44 11.11
N SER A 102 -0.72 -3.36 12.40
CA SER A 102 -1.64 -3.69 13.49
C SER A 102 -2.87 -2.77 13.48
N ARG A 103 -2.67 -1.46 13.30
CA ARG A 103 -3.78 -0.50 13.19
C ARG A 103 -4.70 -0.81 12.03
N ALA A 104 -4.15 -1.21 10.88
CA ALA A 104 -4.95 -1.61 9.72
C ALA A 104 -5.74 -2.90 9.99
N CYS A 105 -5.15 -3.90 10.66
CA CYS A 105 -5.88 -5.10 11.08
C CYS A 105 -7.07 -4.75 11.98
N ASN A 106 -6.88 -3.89 12.99
CA ASN A 106 -7.96 -3.49 13.89
C ASN A 106 -9.11 -2.79 13.14
N GLN A 107 -8.79 -1.95 12.15
CA GLN A 107 -9.82 -1.31 11.32
C GLN A 107 -10.55 -2.33 10.44
N LEU A 108 -9.83 -3.28 9.85
CA LEU A 108 -10.44 -4.37 9.08
C LEU A 108 -11.35 -5.26 9.94
N GLU A 109 -11.01 -5.52 11.20
CA GLU A 109 -11.87 -6.30 12.12
C GLU A 109 -13.25 -5.67 12.35
N MET A 110 -13.37 -4.34 12.19
CA MET A 110 -14.63 -3.61 12.30
C MET A 110 -15.49 -3.75 11.04
N VAL A 111 -14.87 -3.90 9.87
CA VAL A 111 -15.55 -3.91 8.56
C VAL A 111 -15.78 -5.34 8.04
N LEU A 112 -14.92 -6.30 8.39
CA LEU A 112 -15.02 -7.69 7.95
C LEU A 112 -16.06 -8.49 8.73
N VAL A 113 -16.68 -9.47 8.05
CA VAL A 113 -17.72 -10.35 8.60
C VAL A 113 -17.32 -11.83 8.56
N ASP A 114 -17.94 -12.63 9.42
CA ASP A 114 -17.89 -14.09 9.48
C ASP A 114 -16.49 -14.70 9.26
N LYS A 115 -16.30 -15.32 8.08
CA LYS A 115 -15.12 -16.11 7.72
C LYS A 115 -13.89 -15.25 7.48
N ASP A 116 -14.06 -14.08 6.89
CA ASP A 116 -12.95 -13.19 6.58
C ASP A 116 -12.37 -12.59 7.86
N LYS A 117 -13.23 -12.30 8.84
CA LYS A 117 -12.81 -11.88 10.18
C LYS A 117 -12.02 -12.96 10.90
N ALA A 118 -12.53 -14.19 10.96
CA ALA A 118 -11.81 -15.30 11.58
C ALA A 118 -10.45 -15.58 10.91
N ALA A 119 -10.36 -15.43 9.58
CA ALA A 119 -9.10 -15.55 8.85
C ALA A 119 -8.13 -14.40 9.18
N LEU A 120 -8.63 -13.18 9.35
CA LEU A 120 -7.84 -12.03 9.77
C LEU A 120 -7.31 -12.22 11.20
N ASP A 121 -8.16 -12.65 12.15
CA ASP A 121 -7.77 -12.87 13.55
C ASP A 121 -6.64 -13.90 13.66
N ALA A 122 -6.76 -15.01 12.94
CA ALA A 122 -5.73 -16.04 12.87
C ALA A 122 -4.40 -15.49 12.32
N LEU A 123 -4.47 -14.66 11.27
CA LEU A 123 -3.28 -14.03 10.68
C LEU A 123 -2.64 -13.01 11.63
N THR A 124 -3.45 -12.15 12.26
CA THR A 124 -3.01 -11.16 13.24
C THR A 124 -2.29 -11.85 14.41
N LEU A 125 -2.86 -12.93 14.95
CA LEU A 125 -2.22 -13.71 16.02
C LEU A 125 -0.89 -14.34 15.56
N GLN A 126 -0.85 -14.89 14.35
CA GLN A 126 0.39 -15.45 13.80
C GLN A 126 1.50 -14.38 13.64
N ILE A 127 1.16 -13.18 13.19
CA ILE A 127 2.13 -12.09 12.98
C ILE A 127 2.61 -11.54 14.34
N PHE A 128 1.68 -11.17 15.22
CA PHE A 128 1.99 -10.39 16.41
C PHE A 128 2.31 -11.22 17.66
N SER A 129 2.18 -12.56 17.60
CA SER A 129 2.76 -13.45 18.62
C SER A 129 4.29 -13.41 18.67
N THR A 130 4.93 -13.07 17.54
CA THR A 130 6.40 -13.05 17.41
C THR A 130 6.95 -11.66 17.09
N THR A 131 6.11 -10.76 16.61
CA THR A 131 6.50 -9.43 16.13
C THR A 131 5.84 -8.35 16.97
N ARG A 132 6.63 -7.43 17.54
CA ARG A 132 6.04 -6.28 18.24
C ARG A 132 5.55 -5.23 17.23
N PRO A 133 4.38 -4.60 17.44
CA PRO A 133 3.81 -3.60 16.54
C PRO A 133 4.52 -2.24 16.69
N PHE A 134 5.78 -2.18 16.30
CA PHE A 134 6.55 -0.94 16.22
C PHE A 134 6.98 -0.68 14.78
N ASP A 135 6.89 0.58 14.36
CA ASP A 135 7.42 1.01 13.07
C ASP A 135 8.94 1.27 13.17
N PRO A 136 9.68 1.12 12.05
CA PRO A 136 11.08 1.52 11.99
C PRO A 136 11.23 3.00 12.35
N PRO A 137 12.29 3.38 13.08
CA PRO A 137 12.53 4.77 13.40
C PRO A 137 12.72 5.55 12.09
N THR A 138 11.93 6.61 11.93
CA THR A 138 12.06 7.56 10.82
C THR A 138 12.69 8.84 11.34
N ARG A 139 13.40 9.55 10.46
CA ARG A 139 13.93 10.86 10.81
C ARG A 139 12.72 11.77 11.12
N PRO A 140 12.65 12.37 12.32
CA PRO A 140 11.51 13.20 12.67
C PRO A 140 11.55 14.46 11.80
N TYR A 141 10.47 14.70 11.07
CA TYR A 141 10.21 16.01 10.51
C TYR A 141 9.45 16.85 11.52
N GLU A 142 9.66 18.15 11.49
CA GLU A 142 8.93 19.08 12.36
C GLU A 142 7.88 19.85 11.56
N CYS A 143 6.71 20.06 12.16
CA CYS A 143 5.71 20.92 11.58
C CYS A 143 6.26 22.36 11.47
N PRO A 144 6.25 22.98 10.28
CA PRO A 144 6.78 24.34 10.13
C PRO A 144 5.98 25.42 10.88
N SER A 145 4.80 25.08 11.42
CA SER A 145 3.95 26.00 12.17
C SER A 145 4.12 25.91 13.69
N CYS A 146 4.22 24.69 14.24
CA CYS A 146 4.17 24.46 15.68
C CYS A 146 5.31 23.56 16.20
N LYS A 147 6.22 23.11 15.32
CA LYS A 147 7.33 22.20 15.61
C LYS A 147 6.94 20.82 16.15
N HIS A 148 5.65 20.49 16.16
CA HIS A 148 5.19 19.14 16.51
C HIS A 148 5.81 18.10 15.56
N PRO A 149 6.23 16.92 16.05
CA PRO A 149 6.76 15.86 15.21
C PRO A 149 5.74 15.40 14.16
N VAL A 150 6.15 15.28 12.91
CA VAL A 150 5.30 14.93 11.78
C VAL A 150 5.75 13.61 11.17
N LYS A 151 4.82 12.67 11.04
CA LYS A 151 5.04 11.41 10.31
C LYS A 151 5.18 11.70 8.80
N GLU A 152 6.02 10.97 8.10
CA GLU A 152 6.33 11.20 6.68
C GLU A 152 5.11 11.09 5.73
N TRP A 153 4.07 10.37 6.17
CA TRP A 153 2.81 10.17 5.44
C TRP A 153 1.66 11.06 5.94
N ALA A 154 1.89 11.93 6.93
CA ALA A 154 0.83 12.74 7.52
C ALA A 154 0.25 13.73 6.50
N ALA A 155 -1.08 13.75 6.36
CA ALA A 155 -1.79 14.73 5.53
C ALA A 155 -2.01 16.06 6.27
N LYS A 156 -2.00 16.04 7.60
CA LYS A 156 -2.15 17.19 8.49
C LYS A 156 -1.30 17.02 9.75
N CYS A 157 -1.01 18.11 10.44
CA CYS A 157 -0.32 18.10 11.72
C CYS A 157 -1.28 17.68 12.86
N ASP A 158 -0.89 16.70 13.66
CA ASP A 158 -1.68 16.27 14.83
C ASP A 158 -1.71 17.33 15.95
N GLY A 159 -0.70 18.20 16.02
CA GLY A 159 -0.62 19.26 17.05
C GLY A 159 -1.40 20.54 16.73
N CYS A 160 -1.40 20.99 15.47
CA CYS A 160 -2.00 22.29 15.09
C CYS A 160 -3.02 22.21 13.94
N GLY A 161 -3.28 21.03 13.40
CA GLY A 161 -4.24 20.83 12.31
C GLY A 161 -3.81 21.33 10.93
N ARG A 162 -2.63 21.96 10.79
CA ARG A 162 -2.11 22.44 9.50
C ARG A 162 -2.05 21.31 8.47
N GLY A 163 -2.74 21.47 7.35
CA GLY A 163 -2.65 20.57 6.20
C GLY A 163 -1.30 20.65 5.48
N PHE A 164 -0.85 19.52 4.92
CA PHE A 164 0.40 19.42 4.19
C PHE A 164 0.18 19.03 2.73
N GLN A 165 1.04 19.55 1.86
CA GLN A 165 1.05 19.16 0.45
C GLN A 165 1.65 17.76 0.30
N THR A 166 1.13 16.99 -0.66
CA THR A 166 1.61 15.64 -0.97
C THR A 166 2.36 15.65 -2.30
N CYS A 167 3.53 15.01 -2.33
CA CYS A 167 4.25 14.74 -3.56
C CYS A 167 3.49 13.70 -4.38
N MET A 168 2.98 14.08 -5.55
CA MET A 168 2.27 13.12 -6.44
C MET A 168 3.16 11.99 -6.95
N MET A 169 4.49 12.15 -6.87
CA MET A 169 5.42 11.12 -7.30
C MET A 169 5.73 10.05 -6.26
N SER A 170 5.90 10.47 -5.01
CA SER A 170 6.43 9.60 -3.94
C SER A 170 5.42 9.32 -2.84
N GLY A 171 4.28 10.01 -2.83
CA GLY A 171 3.34 10.00 -1.73
C GLY A 171 3.89 10.66 -0.46
N ALA A 172 5.11 11.19 -0.45
CA ALA A 172 5.69 11.83 0.72
C ALA A 172 5.02 13.18 1.02
N THR A 173 4.97 13.55 2.29
CA THR A 173 4.55 14.89 2.71
C THR A 173 5.65 15.90 2.41
N ILE A 174 5.28 17.01 1.77
CA ILE A 174 6.20 18.06 1.36
C ILE A 174 6.33 19.06 2.51
N LEU A 175 7.51 19.13 3.13
CA LEU A 175 7.81 20.05 4.22
C LEU A 175 8.94 21.02 3.85
N ASP A 176 10.17 20.52 3.68
CA ASP A 176 11.39 21.30 3.45
C ASP A 176 11.99 21.11 2.04
N HIS A 177 11.27 20.41 1.16
CA HIS A 177 11.75 20.09 -0.18
C HIS A 177 11.38 21.15 -1.21
N ARG A 178 12.30 21.39 -2.16
CA ARG A 178 11.95 22.10 -3.40
C ARG A 178 10.90 21.33 -4.17
N THR A 179 9.92 22.05 -4.69
CA THR A 179 8.79 21.48 -5.40
C THR A 179 8.68 22.00 -6.82
N TYR A 180 8.11 21.15 -7.67
CA TYR A 180 7.62 21.53 -8.98
C TYR A 180 6.10 21.31 -8.99
N MET A 181 5.35 22.33 -9.41
CA MET A 181 3.90 22.25 -9.57
C MET A 181 3.56 22.03 -11.04
N CYS A 182 2.78 20.98 -11.34
CA CYS A 182 2.33 20.71 -12.70
C CYS A 182 1.46 21.87 -13.22
N LYS A 183 1.77 22.39 -14.41
CA LYS A 183 1.03 23.50 -15.03
C LYS A 183 -0.41 23.11 -15.41
N THR A 184 -0.66 21.83 -15.69
CA THR A 184 -1.99 21.32 -16.09
C THR A 184 -2.86 21.01 -14.88
N CYS A 185 -2.43 20.08 -14.01
CA CYS A 185 -3.26 19.64 -12.89
C CYS A 185 -3.03 20.41 -11.59
N ARG A 186 -2.06 21.32 -11.53
CA ARG A 186 -1.68 22.12 -10.35
C ARG A 186 -1.27 21.33 -9.10
N HIS A 187 -0.99 20.03 -9.24
CA HIS A 187 -0.48 19.22 -8.14
C HIS A 187 1.05 19.27 -8.07
N SER A 188 1.58 19.22 -6.85
CA SER A 188 3.00 19.36 -6.56
C SER A 188 3.74 18.02 -6.52
N CYS A 189 5.00 18.05 -6.97
CA CYS A 189 5.96 16.96 -6.87
C CYS A 189 7.24 17.49 -6.23
N ILE A 190 7.95 16.64 -5.48
CA ILE A 190 9.31 16.95 -5.01
C ILE A 190 10.25 16.92 -6.21
N GLU A 191 11.01 17.99 -6.41
CA GLU A 191 11.79 18.23 -7.64
C GLU A 191 12.81 17.12 -7.92
N HIS A 192 13.47 16.59 -6.89
CA HIS A 192 14.45 15.52 -7.07
C HIS A 192 13.83 14.15 -7.38
N GLU A 193 12.53 13.95 -7.10
CA GLU A 193 11.83 12.68 -7.35
C GLU A 193 11.28 12.59 -8.78
N ILE A 194 11.26 13.70 -9.54
CA ILE A 194 10.78 13.77 -10.93
C ILE A 194 11.90 13.98 -11.96
N ARG A 195 13.18 13.96 -11.57
CA ARG A 195 14.30 14.24 -12.50
C ARG A 195 14.33 13.35 -13.73
N ASP A 196 14.01 12.07 -13.53
CA ASP A 196 14.09 11.03 -14.56
C ASP A 196 12.75 10.84 -15.31
N VAL A 197 11.82 11.79 -15.16
CA VAL A 197 10.44 11.64 -15.63
C VAL A 197 10.06 12.86 -16.45
N SER A 198 9.52 12.62 -17.65
CA SER A 198 9.15 13.69 -18.58
C SER A 198 7.70 14.14 -18.45
N ASN A 199 6.86 13.32 -17.81
CA ASN A 199 5.42 13.49 -17.74
C ASN A 199 4.92 13.54 -16.30
N CYS A 200 3.85 14.28 -16.07
CA CYS A 200 3.21 14.37 -14.77
C CYS A 200 2.75 12.99 -14.32
N PRO A 201 3.04 12.56 -13.08
CA PRO A 201 2.65 11.24 -12.59
C PRO A 201 1.15 11.05 -12.48
N LEU A 202 0.42 12.17 -12.35
CA LEU A 202 -1.02 12.19 -12.15
C LEU A 202 -1.77 12.37 -13.47
N CYS A 203 -1.45 13.43 -14.24
CA CYS A 203 -2.21 13.78 -15.44
C CYS A 203 -1.49 13.48 -16.77
N HIS A 204 -0.27 12.93 -16.71
CA HIS A 204 0.56 12.57 -17.87
C HIS A 204 0.96 13.72 -18.82
N ALA A 205 0.56 14.96 -18.55
CA ALA A 205 1.02 16.14 -19.28
C ALA A 205 2.54 16.32 -19.16
N ALA A 206 3.19 16.92 -20.17
CA ALA A 206 4.63 17.18 -20.13
C ALA A 206 5.01 18.09 -18.95
N LEU A 207 6.05 17.73 -18.21
CA LEU A 207 6.60 18.52 -17.10
C LEU A 207 7.57 19.61 -17.60
N LYS A 208 8.07 19.47 -18.82
CA LYS A 208 8.97 20.42 -19.49
C LYS A 208 8.28 20.96 -20.73
#